data_AF-A0A839K3S5-F1
#
_entry.id   AF-A0A839K3S5-F1
#
_cell.length_a   1.000
_cell.length_b   1.000
_cell.length_c   1.000
_cell.angle_alpha   90.00
_cell.angle_beta   90.00
_cell.angle_gamma   90.00
#
_symmetry.space_group_name_H-M   'P 1'
#
loop_
_entity.id
_entity.type
_entity.pdbx_description
1 polymer ?
#
loop_
_entity_poly.entity_id
_entity_poly.type
_entity_poly.pdbx_seq_one_letter_code
_entity_poly.pdbx_strand_id
1 'polypeptide(L)'
;MNMKTKRLLKMSIMILVCITMFLSFPVPQIAFAKVKYPYLIKVNRVHNTITVYEMDEAGKYTKPIKAMLCSVGVNGLTKTGTFQTKAKYRWKELMGDVYGQYSTRIVDGILFHSVYYYENGNPATLATNQFNKLGTAASHGCVRLSVADAKWIYDNCAVGTTVIIYDDKKSPGPLGKPEGIKISGNIRWDPTDPDKNNPYNSKIPTISGAKNLTVEYGNEADLLKGIKAKSSLGEDITKKINIEGKVDFYTSGKYKITYTVVDILGKVARKTITVTVKENKVKAEIEGVRDYIVNGDTVLDKEYLLKNVKAYRGEDPIAKEDIKVTIKNKSETEYAVTYRVDDGKDKVTANCTIYVDREAPVFEGISDRILEQGEIPDTASALSGVTVSDNYSDMDTDDITVTIEENEDGTYLITYKAVDDVGNAAEQQVLFHY
;
A
#
# COMPACT_ATOMS: atom_id res chain seq x y z
N MET A 1 -41.33 24.36 -35.87
CA MET A 1 -40.74 24.94 -34.64
C MET A 1 -39.24 24.68 -34.67
N ASN A 2 -38.44 25.71 -34.41
CA ASN A 2 -37.11 25.93 -35.01
C ASN A 2 -35.98 25.00 -34.54
N MET A 3 -35.02 24.86 -35.45
CA MET A 3 -33.81 24.05 -35.49
C MET A 3 -32.59 24.83 -34.90
N LYS A 4 -31.45 24.12 -34.70
CA LYS A 4 -30.05 24.63 -34.65
C LYS A 4 -29.52 25.27 -33.34
N THR A 5 -28.23 25.25 -32.96
CA THR A 5 -27.04 24.37 -33.08
C THR A 5 -25.97 24.90 -32.11
N LYS A 6 -24.94 24.11 -31.84
CA LYS A 6 -23.68 24.38 -31.11
C LYS A 6 -22.90 25.65 -31.55
N ARG A 7 -22.03 26.13 -30.61
CA ARG A 7 -20.55 26.31 -30.70
C ARG A 7 -19.96 27.75 -30.60
N LEU A 8 -18.78 27.82 -29.91
CA LEU A 8 -17.69 28.85 -29.92
C LEU A 8 -17.94 30.13 -29.08
N LEU A 9 -16.98 30.82 -28.44
CA LEU A 9 -15.54 31.03 -28.67
C LEU A 9 -14.82 31.60 -27.41
N LYS A 10 -13.50 31.46 -27.36
CA LYS A 10 -12.53 31.96 -26.37
C LYS A 10 -12.36 33.50 -26.34
N MET A 11 -11.82 33.98 -25.20
CA MET A 11 -10.77 35.02 -25.03
C MET A 11 -11.09 36.52 -25.16
N SER A 12 -10.90 37.21 -24.01
CA SER A 12 -10.03 38.40 -23.82
C SER A 12 -10.66 39.81 -23.72
N ILE A 13 -10.01 40.59 -22.83
CA ILE A 13 -9.85 42.06 -22.76
C ILE A 13 -10.77 42.83 -21.77
N MET A 14 -10.23 42.99 -20.55
CA MET A 14 -9.85 44.26 -19.89
C MET A 14 -10.84 45.44 -19.81
N ILE A 15 -10.91 46.00 -18.59
CA ILE A 15 -11.34 47.35 -18.18
C ILE A 15 -12.82 47.50 -17.77
N LEU A 16 -13.08 47.36 -16.46
CA LEU A 16 -13.84 48.38 -15.73
C LEU A 16 -13.46 48.38 -14.24
N VAL A 17 -12.54 49.28 -13.89
CA VAL A 17 -12.26 49.69 -12.52
C VAL A 17 -13.42 50.59 -12.08
N CYS A 18 -14.25 50.11 -11.15
CA CYS A 18 -15.24 50.92 -10.45
C CYS A 18 -15.17 50.60 -8.95
N ILE A 19 -14.26 51.31 -8.29
CA ILE A 19 -14.42 51.97 -6.99
C ILE A 19 -15.51 51.35 -6.08
N THR A 20 -15.12 50.35 -5.29
CA THR A 20 -15.75 50.10 -3.99
C THR A 20 -14.84 50.66 -2.91
N MET A 21 -15.10 51.92 -2.56
CA MET A 21 -14.48 52.63 -1.46
C MET A 21 -15.00 52.01 -0.15
N PHE A 22 -14.39 50.90 0.27
CA PHE A 22 -14.54 50.39 1.63
C PHE A 22 -13.84 51.38 2.57
N LEU A 23 -14.63 52.10 3.37
CA LEU A 23 -14.17 52.82 4.55
C LEU A 23 -13.59 51.81 5.54
N SER A 24 -12.29 51.54 5.41
CA SER A 24 -11.50 50.82 6.39
C SER A 24 -11.31 51.70 7.62
N PHE A 25 -12.28 51.68 8.53
CA PHE A 25 -12.02 52.19 9.88
C PHE A 25 -10.95 51.30 10.53
N PRO A 26 -9.85 51.87 11.03
CA PRO A 26 -8.86 51.08 11.77
C PRO A 26 -9.54 50.55 13.03
N VAL A 27 -9.74 49.23 13.09
CA VAL A 27 -10.09 48.55 14.34
C VAL A 27 -8.96 48.86 15.31
N PRO A 28 -9.23 49.46 16.49
CA PRO A 28 -8.19 49.68 17.48
C PRO A 28 -7.64 48.30 17.87
N GLN A 29 -6.37 48.04 17.56
CA GLN A 29 -5.65 46.94 18.18
C GLN A 29 -5.55 47.27 19.67
N ILE A 30 -6.48 46.73 20.47
CA ILE A 30 -6.37 46.76 21.92
C ILE A 30 -5.15 45.89 22.25
N ALA A 31 -4.01 46.54 22.49
CA ALA A 31 -2.85 45.88 23.07
C ALA A 31 -3.25 45.43 24.49
N PHE A 32 -3.59 44.15 24.65
CA PHE A 32 -3.78 43.57 25.96
C PHE A 32 -2.49 43.78 26.78
N ALA A 33 -2.62 44.40 27.95
CA ALA A 33 -1.50 44.59 28.85
C ALA A 33 -0.85 43.22 29.14
N LYS A 34 0.46 43.12 28.93
CA LYS A 34 1.21 41.88 29.17
C LYS A 34 1.02 41.44 30.62
N VAL A 35 0.34 40.31 30.84
CA VAL A 35 0.12 39.73 32.17
C VAL A 35 1.48 39.52 32.82
N LYS A 36 1.69 40.13 34.00
CA LYS A 36 3.00 40.18 34.67
C LYS A 36 3.52 38.79 35.07
N TYR A 37 2.61 37.90 35.47
CA TYR A 37 2.88 36.53 35.86
C TYR A 37 1.97 35.59 35.07
N PRO A 38 2.28 35.31 33.79
CA PRO A 38 1.40 34.51 32.94
C PRO A 38 1.48 33.01 33.25
N TYR A 39 2.47 32.58 34.03
CA TYR A 39 2.77 31.17 34.27
C TYR A 39 2.82 30.80 35.76
N LEU A 40 2.39 29.57 36.05
CA LEU A 40 2.61 28.85 37.30
C LEU A 40 3.50 27.63 37.03
N ILE A 41 4.55 27.46 37.81
CA ILE A 41 5.46 26.32 37.69
C ILE A 41 5.15 25.31 38.79
N LYS A 42 4.83 24.07 38.44
CA LYS A 42 4.63 22.98 39.39
C LYS A 42 5.72 21.93 39.24
N VAL A 43 6.45 21.62 40.31
CA VAL A 43 7.55 20.64 40.35
C VAL A 43 7.12 19.42 41.14
N ASN A 44 6.95 18.28 40.48
CA ASN A 44 6.73 17.01 41.14
C ASN A 44 8.07 16.32 41.41
N ARG A 45 8.46 16.22 42.69
CA ARG A 45 9.75 15.63 43.09
C ARG A 45 9.79 14.11 42.90
N VAL A 46 8.65 13.43 43.05
CA VAL A 46 8.57 11.97 42.93
C VAL A 46 8.85 11.55 41.49
N HIS A 47 8.21 12.21 40.54
CA HIS A 47 8.36 11.90 39.12
C HIS A 47 9.48 12.66 38.43
N ASN A 48 10.12 13.62 39.11
CA ASN A 48 11.17 14.47 38.55
C ASN A 48 10.68 15.19 37.27
N THR A 49 9.49 15.77 37.37
CA THR A 49 8.78 16.41 36.26
C THR A 49 8.31 17.78 36.68
N ILE A 50 8.47 18.75 35.79
CA ILE A 50 7.91 20.09 35.92
C ILE A 50 6.75 20.20 34.95
N THR A 51 5.62 20.74 35.40
CA THR A 51 4.53 21.17 34.51
C THR A 51 4.35 22.67 34.66
N VAL A 52 4.38 23.39 33.54
CA VAL A 52 4.07 24.81 33.47
C VAL A 52 2.62 24.98 33.06
N TYR A 53 1.88 25.76 33.84
CA TYR A 53 0.50 26.13 33.58
C TYR A 53 0.43 27.58 33.15
N GLU A 54 -0.28 27.85 32.07
CA GLU A 54 -0.64 29.19 31.64
C GLU A 54 -1.96 29.62 32.28
N MET A 55 -2.06 30.93 32.53
CA MET A 55 -3.27 31.57 33.00
C MET A 55 -4.36 31.52 31.91
N ASP A 56 -5.57 31.07 32.25
CA ASP A 56 -6.74 31.15 31.39
C ASP A 56 -7.36 32.55 31.38
N GLU A 57 -8.39 32.74 30.55
CA GLU A 57 -9.11 34.01 30.41
C GLU A 57 -9.78 34.46 31.71
N ALA A 58 -10.03 33.54 32.65
CA ALA A 58 -10.59 33.82 33.96
C ALA A 58 -9.52 34.11 35.03
N GLY A 59 -8.25 34.22 34.64
CA GLY A 59 -7.14 34.53 35.55
C GLY A 59 -6.64 33.33 36.38
N LYS A 60 -7.04 32.09 36.02
CA LYS A 60 -6.66 30.87 36.76
C LYS A 60 -5.62 30.04 35.99
N TYR A 61 -4.68 29.43 36.70
CA TYR A 61 -3.66 28.58 36.08
C TYR A 61 -4.18 27.16 35.82
N THR A 62 -5.00 26.99 34.78
CA THR A 62 -5.68 25.72 34.46
C THR A 62 -5.13 25.03 33.21
N LYS A 63 -4.41 25.75 32.34
CA LYS A 63 -3.95 25.24 31.04
C LYS A 63 -2.50 24.74 31.12
N PRO A 64 -2.23 23.42 31.20
CA PRO A 64 -0.86 22.93 31.16
C PRO A 64 -0.30 23.07 29.74
N ILE A 65 0.81 23.81 29.58
CA ILE A 65 1.39 24.14 28.27
C ILE A 65 2.74 23.48 28.00
N LYS A 66 3.47 23.05 29.04
CA LYS A 66 4.80 22.46 28.90
C LYS A 66 5.11 21.51 30.04
N ALA A 67 5.60 20.33 29.70
CA ALA A 67 6.29 19.45 30.62
C ALA A 67 7.80 19.56 30.40
N MET A 68 8.57 19.53 31.48
CA MET A 68 10.03 19.51 31.44
C MET A 68 10.54 18.39 32.33
N LEU A 69 11.56 17.68 31.86
CA LEU A 69 12.26 16.69 32.67
C LEU A 69 13.25 17.42 33.58
N CYS A 70 13.28 17.08 34.87
CA CYS A 70 14.21 17.70 35.81
C CYS A 70 14.93 16.67 36.67
N SER A 71 15.88 17.13 37.49
CA SER A 71 16.43 16.36 38.61
C SER A 71 16.36 17.18 39.87
N VAL A 72 15.56 16.72 40.83
CA VAL A 72 15.48 17.35 42.15
C VAL A 72 16.60 16.86 43.08
N GLY A 73 16.63 17.40 44.29
CA GLY A 73 17.51 16.99 45.36
C GLY A 73 17.20 15.59 45.86
N VAL A 74 18.26 14.80 46.09
CA VAL A 74 18.12 13.49 46.75
C VAL A 74 17.56 13.67 48.16
N ASN A 75 16.94 12.62 48.72
CA ASN A 75 16.50 12.58 50.12
C ASN A 75 15.62 13.78 50.55
N GLY A 76 14.83 14.34 49.62
CA GLY A 76 13.94 15.46 49.91
C GLY A 76 14.62 16.82 50.10
N LEU A 77 15.92 16.95 49.74
CA LEU A 77 16.68 18.21 49.87
C LEU A 77 16.07 19.38 49.09
N THR A 78 15.30 19.11 48.03
CA THR A 78 14.43 20.12 47.42
C THR A 78 13.16 20.25 48.23
N LYS A 79 13.01 21.30 49.05
CA LYS A 79 11.85 21.48 49.94
C LYS A 79 10.52 21.60 49.17
N THR A 80 9.46 20.96 49.67
CA THR A 80 8.09 21.20 49.19
C THR A 80 7.56 22.54 49.69
N GLY A 81 6.56 23.08 49.00
CA GLY A 81 5.91 24.33 49.38
C GLY A 81 5.53 25.18 48.19
N THR A 82 4.98 26.34 48.49
CA THR A 82 4.66 27.38 47.49
C THR A 82 5.63 28.54 47.67
N PHE A 83 6.34 28.89 46.61
CA PHE A 83 7.41 29.89 46.60
C PHE A 83 7.21 30.90 45.48
N GLN A 84 7.96 32.00 45.55
CA GLN A 84 8.03 33.02 44.50
C GLN A 84 9.48 33.19 44.08
N THR A 85 9.77 33.12 42.77
CA THR A 85 11.13 33.27 42.27
C THR A 85 11.74 34.61 42.68
N LYS A 86 13.05 34.63 42.99
CA LYS A 86 13.71 35.79 43.64
C LYS A 86 14.75 36.50 42.78
N ALA A 87 15.43 35.77 41.91
CA ALA A 87 16.53 36.32 41.11
C ALA A 87 16.79 35.43 39.89
N LYS A 88 17.48 35.98 38.89
CA LYS A 88 17.89 35.30 37.66
C LYS A 88 19.37 35.55 37.37
N TYR A 89 20.06 34.55 36.85
CA TYR A 89 21.48 34.61 36.50
C TYR A 89 21.73 33.85 35.19
N ARG A 90 22.39 34.48 34.21
CA ARG A 90 22.76 33.78 32.97
C ARG A 90 23.72 32.61 33.24
N TRP A 91 24.67 32.83 34.15
CA TRP A 91 25.57 31.84 34.73
C TRP A 91 25.62 32.06 36.25
N LYS A 92 25.52 30.98 37.02
CA LYS A 92 25.61 31.05 38.49
C LYS A 92 26.54 29.97 39.01
N GLU A 93 27.52 30.38 39.79
CA GLU A 93 28.32 29.46 40.62
C GLU A 93 27.42 28.76 41.65
N LEU A 94 27.56 27.44 41.70
CA LEU A 94 26.83 26.49 42.53
C LEU A 94 27.78 25.83 43.53
N MET A 95 27.23 25.04 44.44
CA MET A 95 28.04 24.25 45.39
C MET A 95 29.00 23.31 44.64
N GLY A 96 30.29 23.43 44.95
CA GLY A 96 31.37 22.59 44.41
C GLY A 96 32.14 23.19 43.24
N ASP A 97 32.21 24.52 43.13
CA ASP A 97 32.93 25.25 42.06
C ASP A 97 32.50 24.80 40.65
N VAL A 98 31.18 24.73 40.46
CA VAL A 98 30.55 24.39 39.19
C VAL A 98 29.46 25.40 38.86
N TYR A 99 29.09 25.51 37.59
CA TYR A 99 28.29 26.64 37.11
C TYR A 99 27.02 26.17 36.41
N GLY A 100 25.88 26.78 36.74
CA GLY A 100 24.58 26.51 36.10
C GLY A 100 24.21 27.61 35.11
N GLN A 101 23.77 27.24 33.91
CA GLN A 101 23.21 28.17 32.93
C GLN A 101 21.75 28.49 33.25
N TYR A 102 21.33 29.71 32.89
CA TYR A 102 19.94 30.17 32.95
C TYR A 102 19.28 29.90 34.31
N SER A 103 19.99 30.27 35.37
CA SER A 103 19.60 29.97 36.74
C SER A 103 18.50 30.93 37.22
N THR A 104 17.44 30.39 37.82
CA THR A 104 16.36 31.16 38.46
C THR A 104 16.21 30.70 39.91
N ARG A 105 16.44 31.62 40.86
CA ARG A 105 16.35 31.33 42.31
C ARG A 105 14.90 31.13 42.72
N ILE A 106 14.59 30.03 43.38
CA ILE A 106 13.26 29.70 43.91
C ILE A 106 13.15 30.21 45.35
N VAL A 107 13.95 29.65 46.25
CA VAL A 107 13.95 29.94 47.69
C VAL A 107 15.32 29.55 48.26
N ASP A 108 15.83 30.30 49.24
CA ASP A 108 17.14 30.05 49.85
C ASP A 108 18.24 29.79 48.78
N GLY A 109 18.98 28.68 48.91
CA GLY A 109 19.96 28.18 47.95
C GLY A 109 19.40 27.25 46.86
N ILE A 110 18.07 27.12 46.71
CA ILE A 110 17.43 26.27 45.71
C ILE A 110 17.14 27.09 44.44
N LEU A 111 17.66 26.62 43.30
CA LEU A 111 17.48 27.24 42.00
C LEU A 111 16.90 26.22 41.00
N PHE A 112 16.15 26.72 40.01
CA PHE A 112 16.12 26.11 38.69
C PHE A 112 17.43 26.47 37.98
N HIS A 113 18.09 25.52 37.34
CA HIS A 113 19.25 25.79 36.49
C HIS A 113 19.50 24.61 35.53
N SER A 114 20.27 24.81 34.46
CA SER A 114 20.72 23.69 33.62
C SER A 114 21.52 22.66 34.44
N VAL A 115 21.77 21.46 33.94
CA VAL A 115 22.85 20.62 34.48
C VAL A 115 24.16 21.45 34.52
N TYR A 116 24.99 21.21 35.53
CA TYR A 116 26.15 22.06 35.78
C TYR A 116 27.31 21.80 34.81
N TYR A 117 28.17 22.80 34.72
CA TYR A 117 29.37 22.86 33.91
C TYR A 117 30.59 23.04 34.82
N TYR A 118 31.74 22.52 34.42
CA TYR A 118 32.97 22.63 35.21
C TYR A 118 33.62 24.01 35.14
N GLU A 119 33.37 24.77 34.08
CA GLU A 119 33.94 26.11 33.88
C GLU A 119 32.84 27.15 33.71
N ASN A 120 33.07 28.33 34.29
CA ASN A 120 32.15 29.46 34.16
C ASN A 120 32.14 29.97 32.72
N GLY A 121 30.96 30.10 32.11
CA GLY A 121 30.84 30.68 30.77
C GLY A 121 31.22 29.75 29.63
N ASN A 122 31.70 28.53 29.91
CA ASN A 122 32.12 27.57 28.88
C ASN A 122 31.08 26.45 28.68
N PRO A 123 30.21 26.54 27.66
CA PRO A 123 29.18 25.53 27.38
C PRO A 123 29.74 24.18 26.89
N ALA A 124 31.06 24.08 26.64
CA ALA A 124 31.75 22.85 26.27
C ALA A 124 32.25 22.03 27.46
N THR A 125 31.77 22.31 28.68
CA THR A 125 32.21 21.64 29.92
C THR A 125 31.07 21.01 30.73
N LEU A 126 29.98 20.61 30.06
CA LEU A 126 28.83 19.97 30.69
C LEU A 126 29.25 18.71 31.46
N ALA A 127 28.72 18.55 32.68
CA ALA A 127 28.80 17.30 33.42
C ALA A 127 27.87 16.22 32.84
N THR A 128 28.34 15.53 31.80
CA THR A 128 27.61 14.51 31.02
C THR A 128 26.88 13.48 31.89
N ASN A 129 27.57 12.93 32.90
CA ASN A 129 27.01 11.93 33.80
C ASN A 129 25.81 12.45 34.60
N GLN A 130 25.76 13.75 34.86
CA GLN A 130 24.66 14.39 35.58
C GLN A 130 23.53 14.76 34.62
N PHE A 131 23.84 15.09 33.37
CA PHE A 131 22.84 15.28 32.33
C PHE A 131 22.06 13.98 32.09
N ASN A 132 22.77 12.86 32.01
CA ASN A 132 22.15 11.54 31.92
C ASN A 132 21.35 11.12 33.16
N LYS A 133 21.37 11.89 34.26
CA LYS A 133 20.50 11.70 35.43
C LYS A 133 19.22 12.54 35.38
N LEU A 134 19.03 13.40 34.38
CA LEU A 134 17.75 14.09 34.20
C LEU A 134 16.61 13.07 34.18
N GLY A 135 15.58 13.34 35.00
CA GLY A 135 14.47 12.44 35.27
C GLY A 135 14.61 11.61 36.54
N THR A 136 15.70 11.75 37.29
CA THR A 136 15.91 11.15 38.62
C THR A 136 16.35 12.19 39.64
N ALA A 137 16.13 11.91 40.94
CA ALA A 137 16.65 12.74 42.01
C ALA A 137 18.18 12.58 42.08
N ALA A 138 18.91 13.68 41.94
CA ALA A 138 20.38 13.64 41.75
C ALA A 138 21.12 14.89 42.25
N SER A 139 20.42 15.94 42.66
CA SER A 139 21.05 17.20 43.08
C SER A 139 21.24 17.30 44.60
N HIS A 140 21.93 18.36 45.03
CA HIS A 140 22.04 18.76 46.45
C HIS A 140 20.92 19.73 46.88
N GLY A 141 19.79 19.75 46.19
CA GLY A 141 18.60 20.55 46.54
C GLY A 141 18.05 21.40 45.40
N CYS A 142 18.87 21.77 44.41
CA CYS A 142 18.42 22.49 43.22
C CYS A 142 17.55 21.61 42.29
N VAL A 143 16.82 22.25 41.38
CA VAL A 143 16.08 21.58 40.31
C VAL A 143 16.86 21.75 39.02
N ARG A 144 17.55 20.69 38.58
CA ARG A 144 18.38 20.69 37.36
C ARG A 144 17.53 20.39 36.13
N LEU A 145 17.79 21.04 35.01
CA LEU A 145 17.11 20.83 33.73
C LEU A 145 18.10 20.71 32.56
N SER A 146 17.59 20.41 31.37
CA SER A 146 18.29 20.74 30.12
C SER A 146 18.48 22.25 29.98
N VAL A 147 19.43 22.70 29.17
CA VAL A 147 19.62 24.12 28.87
C VAL A 147 18.38 24.73 28.25
N ALA A 148 17.74 24.06 27.28
CA ALA A 148 16.53 24.57 26.64
C ALA A 148 15.41 24.83 27.66
N ASP A 149 15.18 23.90 28.59
CA ASP A 149 14.11 24.04 29.59
C ASP A 149 14.45 25.08 30.66
N ALA A 150 15.71 25.11 31.15
CA ALA A 150 16.16 26.13 32.09
C ALA A 150 16.07 27.54 31.48
N LYS A 151 16.50 27.69 30.22
CA LYS A 151 16.37 28.93 29.46
C LYS A 151 14.91 29.33 29.28
N TRP A 152 14.03 28.39 28.97
CA TRP A 152 12.61 28.69 28.81
C TRP A 152 12.04 29.31 30.10
N ILE A 153 12.34 28.75 31.27
CA ILE A 153 11.94 29.35 32.57
C ILE A 153 12.57 30.73 32.72
N TYR A 154 13.86 30.85 32.45
CA TYR A 154 14.60 32.10 32.58
C TYR A 154 14.05 33.22 31.67
N ASP A 155 13.62 32.92 30.45
CA ASP A 155 13.13 33.93 29.50
C ASP A 155 11.65 34.25 29.75
N ASN A 156 10.82 33.25 30.07
CA ASN A 156 9.36 33.39 30.04
C ASN A 156 8.73 33.69 31.41
N CYS A 157 9.40 33.34 32.52
CA CYS A 157 8.83 33.47 33.86
C CYS A 157 9.48 34.63 34.61
N ALA A 158 8.78 35.75 34.85
CA ALA A 158 9.33 36.91 35.57
C ALA A 158 9.80 36.58 37.01
N VAL A 159 10.67 37.40 37.59
CA VAL A 159 10.95 37.34 39.04
C VAL A 159 9.65 37.61 39.80
N GLY A 160 9.32 36.76 40.77
CA GLY A 160 8.02 36.73 41.43
C GLY A 160 7.01 35.77 40.79
N THR A 161 7.46 34.88 39.90
CA THR A 161 6.63 33.78 39.38
C THR A 161 6.40 32.74 40.48
N THR A 162 5.17 32.23 40.58
CA THR A 162 4.80 31.23 41.59
C THR A 162 5.33 29.85 41.21
N VAL A 163 5.93 29.18 42.19
CA VAL A 163 6.47 27.83 42.07
C VAL A 163 5.86 26.95 43.17
N ILE A 164 5.19 25.87 42.80
CA ILE A 164 4.67 24.87 43.73
C ILE A 164 5.50 23.61 43.62
N ILE A 165 6.20 23.24 44.69
CA ILE A 165 6.97 21.99 44.76
C ILE A 165 6.20 21.01 45.64
N TYR A 166 5.90 19.83 45.10
CA TYR A 166 5.02 18.85 45.72
C TYR A 166 5.43 17.42 45.39
N ASP A 167 4.80 16.47 46.09
CA ASP A 167 4.92 15.05 45.84
C ASP A 167 3.57 14.48 45.42
N ASP A 168 3.51 13.92 44.22
CA ASP A 168 2.41 13.06 43.81
C ASP A 168 3.01 11.77 43.27
N LYS A 169 2.74 10.66 43.95
CA LYS A 169 3.25 9.34 43.55
C LYS A 169 2.51 8.76 42.37
N LYS A 170 1.26 9.17 42.14
CA LYS A 170 0.37 8.56 41.14
C LYS A 170 0.57 9.15 39.75
N SER A 171 0.81 10.45 39.65
CA SER A 171 0.90 11.13 38.35
C SER A 171 2.13 12.02 38.22
N PRO A 172 2.86 11.96 37.08
CA PRO A 172 3.91 12.92 36.77
C PRO A 172 3.39 14.33 36.43
N GLY A 173 2.08 14.46 36.20
CA GLY A 173 1.42 15.68 35.71
C GLY A 173 0.55 15.39 34.49
N PRO A 174 -0.33 16.34 34.10
CA PRO A 174 -1.33 16.13 33.04
C PRO A 174 -0.72 15.94 31.63
N LEU A 175 0.51 16.38 31.40
CA LEU A 175 1.23 16.22 30.13
C LEU A 175 2.16 15.00 30.13
N GLY A 176 2.13 14.17 31.17
CA GLY A 176 3.05 13.04 31.33
C GLY A 176 4.48 13.46 31.67
N LYS A 177 5.36 12.47 31.77
CA LYS A 177 6.80 12.65 31.97
C LYS A 177 7.50 12.64 30.61
N PRO A 178 8.23 13.70 30.21
CA PRO A 178 8.99 13.70 28.97
C PRO A 178 10.07 12.60 28.94
N GLU A 179 10.36 12.05 27.75
CA GLU A 179 11.49 11.15 27.54
C GLU A 179 12.81 11.90 27.79
N GLY A 180 13.77 11.25 28.46
CA GLY A 180 15.05 11.85 28.78
C GLY A 180 16.06 11.70 27.67
N ILE A 181 16.71 12.80 27.29
CA ILE A 181 17.85 12.77 26.36
C ILE A 181 19.03 12.10 27.05
N LYS A 182 19.61 11.10 26.39
CA LYS A 182 20.88 10.50 26.79
C LYS A 182 21.97 10.93 25.84
N ILE A 183 23.16 11.14 26.40
CA ILE A 183 24.34 11.54 25.66
C ILE A 183 25.52 10.65 26.03
N SER A 184 26.36 10.33 25.05
CA SER A 184 27.58 9.56 25.28
C SER A 184 28.55 10.27 26.23
N GLY A 185 29.34 9.51 26.98
CA GLY A 185 30.28 9.97 28.00
C GLY A 185 31.36 10.96 27.53
N ASN A 186 31.55 11.15 26.21
CA ASN A 186 32.46 12.12 25.61
C ASN A 186 31.78 13.46 25.22
N ILE A 187 30.46 13.55 25.28
CA ILE A 187 29.71 14.76 24.92
C ILE A 187 29.76 15.74 26.08
N ARG A 188 30.35 16.92 25.87
CA ARG A 188 30.44 17.99 26.88
C ARG A 188 29.58 19.22 26.58
N TRP A 189 28.72 19.13 25.57
CA TRP A 189 27.72 20.14 25.26
C TRP A 189 26.33 19.60 25.57
N ASP A 190 25.45 20.45 26.09
CA ASP A 190 24.04 20.12 26.17
C ASP A 190 23.47 20.22 24.74
N PRO A 191 22.93 19.12 24.17
CA PRO A 191 22.46 19.14 22.79
C PRO A 191 21.22 20.02 22.57
N THR A 192 20.59 20.50 23.65
CA THR A 192 19.46 21.43 23.61
C THR A 192 19.88 22.89 23.77
N ASP A 193 21.17 23.17 24.02
CA ASP A 193 21.66 24.54 24.17
C ASP A 193 21.49 25.33 22.86
N PRO A 194 20.74 26.44 22.85
CA PRO A 194 20.50 27.23 21.64
C PRO A 194 21.70 28.07 21.22
N ASP A 195 22.84 28.00 21.90
CA ASP A 195 24.07 28.65 21.45
C ASP A 195 24.38 28.28 19.99
N LYS A 196 24.65 29.29 19.16
CA LYS A 196 24.95 29.12 17.74
C LYS A 196 26.16 28.20 17.47
N ASN A 197 27.09 28.12 18.42
CA ASN A 197 28.30 27.31 18.32
C ASN A 197 28.09 25.87 18.81
N ASN A 198 26.90 25.51 19.28
CA ASN A 198 26.61 24.15 19.72
C ASN A 198 26.82 23.17 18.54
N PRO A 199 27.76 22.21 18.64
CA PRO A 199 28.10 21.31 17.53
C PRO A 199 26.96 20.36 17.15
N TYR A 200 25.92 20.26 17.98
CA TYR A 200 24.76 19.42 17.71
C TYR A 200 23.66 20.16 16.96
N ASN A 201 23.69 21.48 16.82
CA ASN A 201 22.63 22.23 16.13
C ASN A 201 22.52 21.89 14.65
N SER A 202 23.66 21.73 13.96
CA SER A 202 23.70 21.37 12.53
C SER A 202 23.60 19.87 12.26
N LYS A 203 23.81 19.01 13.28
CA LYS A 203 23.71 17.56 13.12
C LYS A 203 22.26 17.13 12.98
N ILE A 204 21.99 16.23 12.04
CA ILE A 204 20.69 15.60 11.82
C ILE A 204 20.82 14.07 11.88
N PRO A 205 19.72 13.33 12.04
CA PRO A 205 19.75 11.89 11.91
C PRO A 205 20.24 11.44 10.54
N THR A 206 20.68 10.20 10.44
CA THR A 206 21.11 9.59 9.17
C THR A 206 20.39 8.28 8.94
N ILE A 207 20.04 8.01 7.68
CA ILE A 207 19.50 6.73 7.21
C ILE A 207 20.53 6.15 6.24
N SER A 208 20.97 4.92 6.49
CA SER A 208 21.98 4.20 5.71
C SER A 208 21.45 2.84 5.28
N GLY A 209 22.02 2.25 4.23
CA GLY A 209 21.57 0.97 3.67
C GLY A 209 20.40 1.08 2.68
N ALA A 210 19.58 2.14 2.78
CA ALA A 210 18.49 2.41 1.84
C ALA A 210 19.02 2.72 0.43
N LYS A 211 18.83 1.78 -0.49
CA LYS A 211 19.23 1.86 -1.91
C LYS A 211 18.06 1.44 -2.80
N ASN A 212 18.11 1.85 -4.07
CA ASN A 212 17.17 1.34 -5.06
C ASN A 212 17.27 -0.19 -5.15
N LEU A 213 16.13 -0.83 -5.32
CA LEU A 213 16.00 -2.28 -5.35
C LEU A 213 15.31 -2.69 -6.66
N THR A 214 15.77 -3.79 -7.25
CA THR A 214 15.08 -4.43 -8.36
C THR A 214 14.74 -5.86 -7.94
N VAL A 215 13.49 -6.26 -8.10
CA VAL A 215 12.96 -7.58 -7.76
C VAL A 215 12.36 -8.23 -9.00
N GLU A 216 12.44 -9.56 -9.08
CA GLU A 216 11.67 -10.31 -10.08
C GLU A 216 10.18 -10.25 -9.74
N TYR A 217 9.34 -10.43 -10.76
CA TYR A 217 7.89 -10.55 -10.57
C TYR A 217 7.55 -11.64 -9.54
N GLY A 218 6.60 -11.36 -8.64
CA GLY A 218 6.12 -12.28 -7.61
C GLY A 218 7.08 -12.49 -6.44
N ASN A 219 8.34 -12.03 -6.54
CA ASN A 219 9.31 -12.18 -5.46
C ASN A 219 9.20 -11.02 -4.46
N GLU A 220 8.58 -11.29 -3.32
CA GLU A 220 8.49 -10.32 -2.23
C GLU A 220 9.86 -9.99 -1.62
N ALA A 221 10.02 -8.75 -1.14
CA ALA A 221 11.23 -8.28 -0.48
C ALA A 221 10.92 -7.53 0.82
N ASP A 222 11.69 -7.83 1.87
CA ASP A 222 11.70 -7.04 3.11
C ASP A 222 12.38 -5.69 2.87
N LEU A 223 11.57 -4.63 2.85
CA LEU A 223 12.00 -3.27 2.58
C LEU A 223 12.85 -2.67 3.72
N LEU A 224 12.86 -3.25 4.93
CA LEU A 224 13.70 -2.79 6.05
C LEU A 224 15.04 -3.53 6.12
N LYS A 225 15.22 -4.59 5.33
CA LYS A 225 16.41 -5.43 5.38
C LYS A 225 17.69 -4.62 5.13
N GLY A 226 18.56 -4.59 6.14
CA GLY A 226 19.87 -3.93 6.07
C GLY A 226 19.83 -2.40 6.21
N ILE A 227 18.65 -1.79 6.40
CA ILE A 227 18.52 -0.36 6.66
C ILE A 227 18.86 -0.09 8.13
N LYS A 228 19.64 0.96 8.38
CA LYS A 228 20.01 1.44 9.72
C LYS A 228 19.81 2.93 9.84
N ALA A 229 19.44 3.40 11.03
CA ALA A 229 19.36 4.82 11.34
C ALA A 229 20.15 5.18 12.60
N LYS A 230 20.81 6.35 12.58
CA LYS A 230 21.46 6.95 13.74
C LYS A 230 20.91 8.34 14.01
N SER A 231 20.73 8.71 15.28
CA SER A 231 20.30 10.05 15.69
C SER A 231 21.37 11.11 15.45
N SER A 232 21.03 12.39 15.62
CA SER A 232 22.00 13.48 15.59
C SER A 232 23.08 13.39 16.70
N LEU A 233 22.81 12.59 17.75
CA LEU A 233 23.71 12.28 18.86
C LEU A 233 24.51 10.98 18.67
N GLY A 234 24.26 10.24 17.58
CA GLY A 234 24.98 9.01 17.24
C GLY A 234 24.38 7.72 17.80
N GLU A 235 23.24 7.79 18.49
CA GLU A 235 22.51 6.62 19.01
C GLU A 235 21.83 5.85 17.89
N ASP A 236 21.75 4.51 18.01
CA ASP A 236 20.98 3.68 17.07
C ASP A 236 19.48 3.87 17.29
N ILE A 237 18.81 4.37 16.26
CA ILE A 237 17.36 4.60 16.24
C ILE A 237 16.69 3.86 15.08
N THR A 238 17.30 2.77 14.60
CA THR A 238 16.80 1.97 13.47
C THR A 238 15.35 1.52 13.67
N LYS A 239 14.97 1.19 14.92
CA LYS A 239 13.59 0.80 15.27
C LYS A 239 12.57 1.94 15.18
N LYS A 240 13.01 3.20 15.06
CA LYS A 240 12.16 4.39 14.92
C LYS A 240 11.93 4.78 13.44
N ILE A 241 12.44 4.01 12.48
CA ILE A 241 12.21 4.27 11.05
C ILE A 241 10.74 4.04 10.73
N ASN A 242 10.10 5.06 10.14
CA ASN A 242 8.79 4.96 9.50
C ASN A 242 8.97 4.76 7.99
N ILE A 243 8.14 3.91 7.39
CA ILE A 243 8.12 3.63 5.96
C ILE A 243 6.81 4.12 5.34
N GLU A 244 6.91 4.90 4.27
CA GLU A 244 5.78 5.38 3.48
C GLU A 244 5.87 4.83 2.06
N GLY A 245 4.72 4.42 1.52
CA GLY A 245 4.59 3.77 0.22
C GLY A 245 4.36 2.25 0.33
N LYS A 246 3.81 1.67 -0.74
CA LYS A 246 3.54 0.24 -0.87
C LYS A 246 4.08 -0.26 -2.21
N VAL A 247 4.62 -1.46 -2.23
CA VAL A 247 5.02 -2.18 -3.44
C VAL A 247 4.00 -3.28 -3.68
N ASP A 248 3.51 -3.38 -4.92
CA ASP A 248 2.81 -4.56 -5.39
C ASP A 248 3.81 -5.41 -6.19
N PHE A 249 4.24 -6.54 -5.62
CA PHE A 249 5.21 -7.44 -6.23
C PHE A 249 4.64 -8.25 -7.41
N TYR A 250 3.32 -8.19 -7.63
CA TYR A 250 2.60 -8.85 -8.72
C TYR A 250 2.19 -7.87 -9.83
N THR A 251 2.62 -6.61 -9.74
CA THR A 251 2.46 -5.62 -10.79
C THR A 251 3.83 -5.08 -11.16
N SER A 252 4.26 -5.30 -12.41
CA SER A 252 5.53 -4.75 -12.90
C SER A 252 5.48 -3.22 -12.92
N GLY A 253 6.59 -2.59 -12.56
CA GLY A 253 6.64 -1.14 -12.47
C GLY A 253 7.65 -0.60 -11.46
N LYS A 254 7.61 0.71 -11.27
CA LYS A 254 8.49 1.44 -10.35
C LYS A 254 7.66 2.03 -9.20
N TYR A 255 8.02 1.67 -7.99
CA TYR A 255 7.37 2.09 -6.76
C TYR A 255 8.30 2.98 -5.95
N LYS A 256 7.78 4.08 -5.42
CA LYS A 256 8.54 4.97 -4.53
C LYS A 256 8.30 4.59 -3.08
N ILE A 257 9.37 4.40 -2.34
CA ILE A 257 9.35 4.11 -0.90
C ILE A 257 10.16 5.18 -0.19
N THR A 258 9.56 5.83 0.81
CA THR A 258 10.19 6.88 1.60
C THR A 258 10.37 6.43 3.04
N TYR A 259 11.62 6.42 3.48
CA TYR A 259 11.99 6.19 4.88
C TYR A 259 12.12 7.53 5.59
N THR A 260 11.46 7.67 6.74
CA THR A 260 11.54 8.85 7.59
C THR A 260 11.95 8.42 9.01
N VAL A 261 12.85 9.17 9.64
CA VAL A 261 13.17 8.97 11.06
C VAL A 261 13.24 10.32 11.77
N VAL A 262 12.72 10.37 12.99
CA VAL A 262 12.75 11.54 13.88
C VAL A 262 13.53 11.17 15.13
N ASP A 263 14.55 11.97 15.50
CA ASP A 263 15.29 11.76 16.75
C ASP A 263 14.63 12.45 17.96
N ILE A 264 15.20 12.22 19.14
CA ILE A 264 14.71 12.77 20.41
C ILE A 264 14.80 14.30 20.50
N LEU A 265 15.58 14.95 19.63
CA LEU A 265 15.66 16.41 19.52
C LEU A 265 14.63 16.95 18.51
N GLY A 266 13.77 16.09 17.94
CA GLY A 266 12.78 16.44 16.94
C GLY A 266 13.35 16.65 15.54
N LYS A 267 14.61 16.27 15.29
CA LYS A 267 15.24 16.43 13.97
C LYS A 267 14.86 15.28 13.06
N VAL A 268 14.68 15.58 11.77
CA VAL A 268 14.13 14.64 10.80
C VAL A 268 15.14 14.32 9.71
N ALA A 269 15.25 13.05 9.35
CA ALA A 269 15.91 12.61 8.11
C ALA A 269 14.93 11.84 7.23
N ARG A 270 15.03 12.05 5.92
CA ARG A 270 14.21 11.38 4.91
C ARG A 270 15.09 10.81 3.81
N LYS A 271 14.76 9.60 3.34
CA LYS A 271 15.41 8.97 2.20
C LYS A 271 14.37 8.25 1.34
N THR A 272 14.28 8.62 0.07
CA THR A 272 13.41 7.95 -0.89
C THR A 272 14.23 7.02 -1.78
N ILE A 273 13.73 5.81 -2.00
CA ILE A 273 14.27 4.84 -2.96
C ILE A 273 13.20 4.50 -4.00
N THR A 274 13.66 3.93 -5.12
CA THR A 274 12.80 3.30 -6.12
C THR A 274 12.94 1.78 -6.02
N VAL A 275 11.82 1.09 -5.85
CA VAL A 275 11.71 -0.38 -6.00
C VAL A 275 11.18 -0.67 -7.40
N THR A 276 11.91 -1.45 -8.19
CA THR A 276 11.52 -1.84 -9.56
C THR A 276 11.11 -3.30 -9.57
N VAL A 277 9.84 -3.59 -9.83
CA VAL A 277 9.34 -4.94 -10.08
C VAL A 277 9.47 -5.21 -11.57
N LYS A 278 10.28 -6.21 -11.93
CA LYS A 278 10.47 -6.61 -13.34
C LYS A 278 9.19 -7.18 -13.93
N GLU A 279 9.14 -7.23 -15.25
CA GLU A 279 8.04 -7.86 -15.97
C GLU A 279 7.99 -9.37 -15.70
N ASN A 280 6.77 -9.92 -15.69
CA ASN A 280 6.59 -11.36 -15.68
C ASN A 280 7.07 -11.90 -17.04
N LYS A 281 8.06 -12.80 -17.02
CA LYS A 281 8.63 -13.42 -18.21
C LYS A 281 7.94 -14.72 -18.63
N VAL A 282 6.96 -15.19 -17.86
CA VAL A 282 6.18 -16.37 -18.21
C VAL A 282 5.24 -15.99 -19.36
N LYS A 283 5.39 -16.70 -20.48
CA LYS A 283 4.57 -16.49 -21.67
C LYS A 283 3.15 -17.00 -21.44
N ALA A 284 2.21 -16.43 -22.17
CA ALA A 284 0.85 -16.97 -22.21
C ALA A 284 0.80 -18.20 -23.12
N GLU A 285 0.02 -19.20 -22.75
CA GLU A 285 -0.21 -20.42 -23.52
C GLU A 285 -1.72 -20.62 -23.75
N ILE A 286 -2.08 -21.16 -24.91
CA ILE A 286 -3.47 -21.49 -25.29
C ILE A 286 -3.53 -22.99 -25.53
N GLU A 287 -4.39 -23.69 -24.80
CA GLU A 287 -4.59 -25.14 -24.86
C GLU A 287 -5.96 -25.49 -25.44
N GLY A 288 -6.10 -26.73 -25.94
CA GLY A 288 -7.36 -27.26 -26.46
C GLY A 288 -7.72 -26.82 -27.87
N VAL A 289 -6.81 -26.14 -28.57
CA VAL A 289 -6.98 -25.73 -29.98
C VAL A 289 -6.57 -26.88 -30.88
N ARG A 290 -7.52 -27.41 -31.63
CA ARG A 290 -7.32 -28.46 -32.63
C ARG A 290 -8.34 -28.30 -33.75
N ASP A 291 -8.07 -28.95 -34.88
CA ASP A 291 -9.02 -29.05 -35.98
C ASP A 291 -10.13 -30.05 -35.60
N TYR A 292 -11.35 -29.80 -36.08
CA TYR A 292 -12.49 -30.70 -35.91
C TYR A 292 -13.62 -30.40 -36.89
N ILE A 293 -14.50 -31.37 -37.06
CA ILE A 293 -15.67 -31.33 -37.94
C ILE A 293 -16.91 -31.03 -37.10
N VAL A 294 -17.85 -30.27 -37.66
CA VAL A 294 -19.14 -29.95 -37.05
C VAL A 294 -20.26 -30.12 -38.07
N ASN A 295 -21.46 -30.39 -37.56
CA ASN A 295 -22.66 -30.43 -38.37
C ASN A 295 -22.96 -29.05 -39.01
N GLY A 296 -23.54 -29.06 -40.21
CA GLY A 296 -24.03 -27.93 -40.97
C GLY A 296 -24.86 -26.89 -40.22
N ASP A 297 -25.60 -27.33 -39.21
CA ASP A 297 -26.50 -26.48 -38.42
C ASP A 297 -25.81 -25.85 -37.19
N THR A 298 -24.54 -26.17 -36.97
CA THR A 298 -23.77 -25.65 -35.84
C THR A 298 -23.49 -24.16 -36.00
N VAL A 299 -23.94 -23.37 -35.02
CA VAL A 299 -23.63 -21.93 -34.95
C VAL A 299 -22.24 -21.73 -34.35
N LEU A 300 -21.28 -21.33 -35.18
CA LEU A 300 -19.90 -21.03 -34.76
C LEU A 300 -19.79 -19.62 -34.17
N ASP A 301 -20.17 -19.47 -32.91
CA ASP A 301 -19.95 -18.24 -32.14
C ASP A 301 -18.75 -18.35 -31.17
N LYS A 302 -18.45 -17.25 -30.48
CA LYS A 302 -17.35 -17.19 -29.51
C LYS A 302 -17.55 -18.19 -28.36
N GLU A 303 -18.78 -18.40 -27.91
CA GLU A 303 -19.07 -19.28 -26.77
C GLU A 303 -18.81 -20.74 -27.12
N TYR A 304 -19.32 -21.17 -28.28
CA TYR A 304 -19.08 -22.51 -28.82
C TYR A 304 -17.58 -22.79 -28.99
N LEU A 305 -16.86 -21.87 -29.65
CA LEU A 305 -15.43 -22.02 -29.94
C LEU A 305 -14.55 -22.02 -28.66
N LEU A 306 -15.02 -21.43 -27.56
CA LEU A 306 -14.31 -21.41 -26.27
C LEU A 306 -14.74 -22.53 -25.30
N LYS A 307 -15.55 -23.51 -25.74
CA LYS A 307 -16.00 -24.61 -24.87
C LYS A 307 -14.82 -25.42 -24.32
N ASN A 308 -13.84 -25.74 -25.18
CA ASN A 308 -12.69 -26.58 -24.86
C ASN A 308 -11.34 -25.83 -24.87
N VAL A 309 -11.36 -24.53 -25.16
CA VAL A 309 -10.15 -23.70 -25.19
C VAL A 309 -9.91 -23.06 -23.84
N LYS A 310 -8.69 -23.18 -23.34
CA LYS A 310 -8.23 -22.55 -22.10
C LYS A 310 -6.95 -21.78 -22.38
N ALA A 311 -6.69 -20.74 -21.59
CA ALA A 311 -5.44 -20.01 -21.66
C ALA A 311 -4.88 -19.77 -20.27
N TYR A 312 -3.55 -19.79 -20.16
CA TYR A 312 -2.83 -19.72 -18.89
C TYR A 312 -1.59 -18.85 -19.02
N ARG A 313 -1.09 -18.35 -17.89
CA ARG A 313 0.26 -17.82 -17.74
C ARG A 313 0.93 -18.49 -16.55
N GLY A 314 1.71 -19.53 -16.82
CA GLY A 314 2.17 -20.41 -15.75
C GLY A 314 0.97 -21.10 -15.12
N GLU A 315 0.77 -20.93 -13.81
CA GLU A 315 -0.37 -21.50 -13.08
C GLU A 315 -1.62 -20.59 -13.09
N ASP A 316 -1.48 -19.32 -13.50
CA ASP A 316 -2.57 -18.35 -13.47
C ASP A 316 -3.50 -18.53 -14.69
N PRO A 317 -4.81 -18.83 -14.50
CA PRO A 317 -5.76 -18.93 -15.60
C PRO A 317 -6.09 -17.55 -16.20
N ILE A 318 -6.23 -17.49 -17.52
CA ILE A 318 -6.70 -16.31 -18.25
C ILE A 318 -8.20 -16.46 -18.50
N ALA A 319 -8.95 -15.41 -18.18
CA ALA A 319 -10.40 -15.41 -18.32
C ALA A 319 -10.83 -15.55 -19.79
N LYS A 320 -11.94 -16.25 -20.06
CA LYS A 320 -12.41 -16.52 -21.42
C LYS A 320 -12.74 -15.23 -22.19
N GLU A 321 -13.14 -14.19 -21.47
CA GLU A 321 -13.48 -12.88 -22.01
C GLU A 321 -12.26 -12.22 -22.66
N ASP A 322 -11.07 -12.48 -22.11
CA ASP A 322 -9.78 -11.93 -22.55
C ASP A 322 -9.18 -12.69 -23.75
N ILE A 323 -9.73 -13.86 -24.09
CA ILE A 323 -9.37 -14.59 -25.31
C ILE A 323 -10.15 -14.00 -26.48
N LYS A 324 -9.43 -13.40 -27.42
CA LYS A 324 -10.01 -12.89 -28.67
C LYS A 324 -10.11 -14.04 -29.67
N VAL A 325 -11.29 -14.22 -30.25
CA VAL A 325 -11.56 -15.22 -31.29
C VAL A 325 -11.85 -14.49 -32.59
N THR A 326 -11.15 -14.86 -33.66
CA THR A 326 -11.40 -14.37 -35.01
C THR A 326 -11.76 -15.56 -35.90
N ILE A 327 -12.89 -15.47 -36.59
CA ILE A 327 -13.36 -16.49 -37.51
C ILE A 327 -13.23 -15.92 -38.93
N LYS A 328 -12.60 -16.68 -39.81
CA LYS A 328 -12.47 -16.34 -41.23
C LYS A 328 -12.99 -17.50 -42.07
N ASN A 329 -14.10 -17.25 -42.78
CA ASN A 329 -14.58 -18.17 -43.79
C ASN A 329 -13.52 -18.35 -44.90
N LYS A 330 -13.21 -19.60 -45.23
CA LYS A 330 -12.27 -19.99 -46.30
C LYS A 330 -13.03 -20.50 -47.52
N SER A 331 -14.04 -21.32 -47.30
CA SER A 331 -14.95 -21.87 -48.29
C SER A 331 -16.34 -22.07 -47.65
N GLU A 332 -17.28 -22.69 -48.39
CA GLU A 332 -18.59 -23.06 -47.86
C GLU A 332 -18.51 -24.09 -46.71
N THR A 333 -17.46 -24.92 -46.69
CA THR A 333 -17.26 -26.01 -45.71
C THR A 333 -16.07 -25.80 -44.78
N GLU A 334 -15.29 -24.73 -44.93
CA GLU A 334 -14.07 -24.50 -44.13
C GLU A 334 -14.01 -23.11 -43.47
N TYR A 335 -13.71 -23.09 -42.18
CA TYR A 335 -13.50 -21.87 -41.39
C TYR A 335 -12.14 -21.91 -40.70
N ALA A 336 -11.31 -20.90 -40.91
CA ALA A 336 -10.10 -20.69 -40.13
C ALA A 336 -10.43 -19.90 -38.86
N VAL A 337 -10.08 -20.46 -37.69
CA VAL A 337 -10.29 -19.83 -36.39
C VAL A 337 -8.94 -19.49 -35.78
N THR A 338 -8.79 -18.24 -35.35
CA THR A 338 -7.61 -17.76 -34.62
C THR A 338 -8.01 -17.33 -33.21
N TYR A 339 -7.38 -17.94 -32.22
CA TYR A 339 -7.45 -17.55 -30.81
C TYR A 339 -6.24 -16.68 -30.48
N ARG A 340 -6.45 -15.58 -29.75
CA ARG A 340 -5.39 -14.64 -29.38
C ARG A 340 -5.55 -14.14 -27.96
N VAL A 341 -4.46 -14.19 -27.21
CA VAL A 341 -4.29 -13.46 -25.95
C VAL A 341 -3.32 -12.31 -26.19
N ASP A 342 -3.74 -11.08 -25.85
CA ASP A 342 -2.94 -9.86 -25.99
C ASP A 342 -3.25 -8.94 -24.80
N ASP A 343 -2.44 -9.06 -23.74
CA ASP A 343 -2.60 -8.35 -22.47
C ASP A 343 -1.62 -7.17 -22.33
N GLY A 344 -0.96 -6.77 -23.43
CA GLY A 344 0.07 -5.73 -23.44
C GLY A 344 1.43 -6.18 -22.92
N LYS A 345 1.56 -7.39 -22.35
CA LYS A 345 2.83 -7.99 -21.91
C LYS A 345 3.33 -9.06 -22.87
N ASP A 346 2.41 -9.88 -23.39
CA ASP A 346 2.72 -10.91 -24.37
C ASP A 346 1.62 -11.05 -25.43
N LYS A 347 1.97 -11.64 -26.58
CA LYS A 347 1.05 -11.90 -27.69
C LYS A 347 1.23 -13.32 -28.16
N VAL A 348 0.28 -14.19 -27.80
CA VAL A 348 0.24 -15.58 -28.25
C VAL A 348 -0.99 -15.80 -29.13
N THR A 349 -0.81 -16.63 -30.16
CA THR A 349 -1.87 -17.03 -31.08
C THR A 349 -1.86 -18.53 -31.30
N ALA A 350 -3.04 -19.14 -31.34
CA ALA A 350 -3.25 -20.51 -31.75
C ALA A 350 -4.31 -20.54 -32.85
N ASN A 351 -4.15 -21.42 -33.85
CA ASN A 351 -5.04 -21.50 -34.99
C ASN A 351 -5.57 -22.92 -35.14
N CYS A 352 -6.80 -23.04 -35.59
CA CYS A 352 -7.36 -24.30 -36.09
C CYS A 352 -8.26 -24.06 -37.30
N THR A 353 -8.62 -25.14 -37.96
CA THR A 353 -9.61 -25.20 -39.03
C THR A 353 -10.84 -25.96 -38.53
N ILE A 354 -12.01 -25.38 -38.75
CA ILE A 354 -13.30 -26.05 -38.53
C ILE A 354 -13.84 -26.47 -39.89
N TYR A 355 -14.13 -27.74 -40.02
CA TYR A 355 -14.80 -28.32 -41.18
C TYR A 355 -16.29 -28.40 -40.89
N VAL A 356 -17.12 -27.97 -41.83
CA VAL A 356 -18.58 -28.03 -41.71
C VAL A 356 -19.07 -29.07 -42.68
N ASP A 357 -19.61 -30.14 -42.11
CA ASP A 357 -20.16 -31.25 -42.84
C ASP A 357 -21.69 -31.16 -42.87
N ARG A 358 -22.22 -31.22 -44.10
CA ARG A 358 -23.65 -31.09 -44.42
C ARG A 358 -24.17 -32.29 -45.20
N GLU A 359 -23.29 -33.20 -45.57
CA GLU A 359 -23.64 -34.30 -46.46
C GLU A 359 -24.03 -35.48 -45.59
N ALA A 360 -25.11 -36.17 -45.96
CA ALA A 360 -25.47 -37.41 -45.30
C ALA A 360 -24.66 -38.56 -45.92
N PRO A 361 -24.48 -39.67 -45.20
CA PRO A 361 -23.81 -40.86 -45.73
C PRO A 361 -24.41 -41.32 -47.07
N VAL A 362 -23.57 -41.82 -47.96
CA VAL A 362 -23.98 -42.32 -49.28
C VAL A 362 -23.90 -43.83 -49.30
N PHE A 363 -25.02 -44.48 -49.64
CA PHE A 363 -25.07 -45.92 -49.89
C PHE A 363 -24.72 -46.25 -51.34
N GLU A 364 -23.99 -47.36 -51.53
CA GLU A 364 -23.82 -48.02 -52.83
C GLU A 364 -24.28 -49.47 -52.75
N GLY A 365 -24.70 -50.05 -53.89
CA GLY A 365 -25.14 -51.46 -53.96
C GLY A 365 -26.58 -51.73 -53.53
N ILE A 366 -27.33 -50.71 -53.08
CA ILE A 366 -28.75 -50.83 -52.75
C ILE A 366 -29.60 -50.82 -54.03
N SER A 367 -30.36 -51.89 -54.25
CA SER A 367 -31.33 -52.00 -55.35
C SER A 367 -32.44 -53.00 -55.00
N ASP A 368 -33.57 -52.91 -55.71
CA ASP A 368 -34.62 -53.93 -55.63
C ASP A 368 -34.06 -55.30 -56.02
N ARG A 369 -34.56 -56.36 -55.38
CA ARG A 369 -34.10 -57.73 -55.62
C ARG A 369 -35.27 -58.68 -55.88
N ILE A 370 -35.04 -59.62 -56.79
CA ILE A 370 -35.92 -60.77 -57.00
C ILE A 370 -35.45 -61.88 -56.06
N LEU A 371 -36.35 -62.36 -55.21
CA LEU A 371 -36.13 -63.45 -54.26
C LEU A 371 -36.41 -64.79 -54.93
N GLU A 372 -35.62 -65.81 -54.61
CA GLU A 372 -35.96 -67.17 -55.03
C GLU A 372 -37.19 -67.68 -54.29
N GLN A 373 -37.96 -68.60 -54.90
CA GLN A 373 -39.17 -69.13 -54.29
C GLN A 373 -38.89 -69.73 -52.89
N GLY A 374 -39.40 -69.08 -51.85
CA GLY A 374 -39.22 -69.48 -50.44
C GLY A 374 -38.04 -68.83 -49.71
N GLU A 375 -37.27 -67.95 -50.35
CA GLU A 375 -36.24 -67.11 -49.71
C GLU A 375 -36.91 -66.04 -48.82
N ILE A 376 -36.48 -65.91 -47.56
CA ILE A 376 -36.92 -64.85 -46.64
C ILE A 376 -35.70 -63.96 -46.36
N PRO A 377 -35.72 -62.66 -46.70
CA PRO A 377 -34.57 -61.79 -46.49
C PRO A 377 -34.31 -61.56 -45.00
N ASP A 378 -33.03 -61.51 -44.64
CA ASP A 378 -32.50 -61.16 -43.33
C ASP A 378 -31.47 -60.01 -43.47
N THR A 379 -30.95 -59.49 -42.36
CA THR A 379 -30.00 -58.37 -42.40
C THR A 379 -28.74 -58.69 -43.20
N ALA A 380 -28.21 -59.92 -43.10
CA ALA A 380 -26.98 -60.30 -43.79
C ALA A 380 -27.18 -60.39 -45.31
N SER A 381 -28.28 -60.99 -45.74
CA SER A 381 -28.67 -61.04 -47.15
C SER A 381 -29.01 -59.64 -47.66
N ALA A 382 -29.68 -58.78 -46.88
CA ALA A 382 -29.98 -57.39 -47.25
C ALA A 382 -28.72 -56.51 -47.39
N LEU A 383 -27.69 -56.73 -46.57
CA LEU A 383 -26.41 -55.99 -46.66
C LEU A 383 -25.43 -56.56 -47.70
N SER A 384 -25.78 -57.66 -48.37
CA SER A 384 -24.89 -58.29 -49.34
C SER A 384 -24.60 -57.35 -50.52
N GLY A 385 -23.33 -56.93 -50.65
CA GLY A 385 -22.87 -56.01 -51.69
C GLY A 385 -23.22 -54.54 -51.43
N VAL A 386 -23.79 -54.21 -50.27
CA VAL A 386 -24.07 -52.84 -49.84
C VAL A 386 -22.82 -52.27 -49.17
N THR A 387 -22.48 -51.03 -49.49
CA THR A 387 -21.45 -50.25 -48.78
C THR A 387 -22.02 -48.89 -48.41
N VAL A 388 -21.46 -48.27 -47.39
CA VAL A 388 -21.74 -46.88 -47.01
C VAL A 388 -20.42 -46.12 -46.93
N SER A 389 -20.44 -44.85 -47.29
CA SER A 389 -19.29 -43.96 -47.17
C SER A 389 -19.76 -42.54 -46.89
N ASP A 390 -18.87 -41.72 -46.34
CA ASP A 390 -19.13 -40.31 -46.06
C ASP A 390 -17.93 -39.44 -46.44
N ASN A 391 -18.15 -38.14 -46.59
CA ASN A 391 -17.10 -37.20 -47.00
C ASN A 391 -16.08 -36.89 -45.88
N TYR A 392 -16.45 -37.06 -44.61
CA TYR A 392 -15.62 -36.79 -43.44
C TYR A 392 -15.55 -37.95 -42.44
N SER A 393 -16.64 -38.70 -42.30
CA SER A 393 -16.74 -39.82 -41.37
C SER A 393 -16.20 -41.10 -42.00
N ASP A 394 -15.37 -41.83 -41.26
CA ASP A 394 -14.91 -43.15 -41.67
C ASP A 394 -16.04 -44.13 -41.37
N MET A 395 -16.73 -44.59 -42.41
CA MET A 395 -17.93 -45.44 -42.29
C MET A 395 -17.73 -46.79 -42.96
N ASP A 396 -18.35 -47.81 -42.39
CA ASP A 396 -18.39 -49.15 -42.97
C ASP A 396 -19.77 -49.80 -42.83
N THR A 397 -19.89 -51.04 -43.30
CA THR A 397 -21.17 -51.77 -43.34
C THR A 397 -21.80 -51.98 -41.96
N ASP A 398 -21.02 -51.97 -40.88
CA ASP A 398 -21.52 -52.15 -39.52
C ASP A 398 -22.25 -50.89 -39.02
N ASP A 399 -22.05 -49.73 -39.66
CA ASP A 399 -22.77 -48.48 -39.39
C ASP A 399 -24.17 -48.43 -40.03
N ILE A 400 -24.51 -49.43 -40.85
CA ILE A 400 -25.80 -49.52 -41.53
C ILE A 400 -26.80 -50.27 -40.65
N THR A 401 -27.85 -49.57 -40.22
CA THR A 401 -29.02 -50.18 -39.61
C THR A 401 -30.02 -50.61 -40.69
N VAL A 402 -30.43 -51.87 -40.67
CA VAL A 402 -31.43 -52.41 -41.62
C VAL A 402 -32.71 -52.81 -40.90
N THR A 403 -33.86 -52.38 -41.40
CA THR A 403 -35.19 -52.87 -40.99
C THR A 403 -35.90 -53.53 -42.17
N ILE A 404 -36.54 -54.67 -41.92
CA ILE A 404 -37.22 -55.50 -42.92
C ILE A 404 -38.68 -55.64 -42.51
N GLU A 405 -39.59 -55.21 -43.37
CA GLU A 405 -41.04 -55.28 -43.14
C GLU A 405 -41.72 -56.08 -44.26
N GLU A 406 -42.47 -57.13 -43.90
CA GLU A 406 -43.25 -57.92 -44.87
C GLU A 406 -44.59 -57.22 -45.15
N ASN A 407 -44.89 -57.00 -46.43
CA ASN A 407 -46.14 -56.41 -46.91
C ASN A 407 -47.22 -57.49 -47.06
N GLU A 408 -48.49 -57.07 -47.09
CA GLU A 408 -49.65 -57.98 -47.24
C GLU A 408 -49.64 -58.80 -48.54
N ASP A 409 -48.92 -58.33 -49.57
CA ASP A 409 -48.76 -58.99 -50.87
C ASP A 409 -47.58 -59.98 -50.93
N GLY A 410 -46.87 -60.17 -49.80
CA GLY A 410 -45.72 -61.06 -49.67
C GLY A 410 -44.39 -60.48 -50.15
N THR A 411 -44.34 -59.18 -50.49
CA THR A 411 -43.09 -58.45 -50.75
C THR A 411 -42.45 -57.95 -49.45
N TYR A 412 -41.15 -57.65 -49.46
CA TYR A 412 -40.44 -57.13 -48.29
C TYR A 412 -39.90 -55.73 -48.57
N LEU A 413 -40.28 -54.75 -47.73
CA LEU A 413 -39.71 -53.42 -47.72
C LEU A 413 -38.44 -53.42 -46.85
N ILE A 414 -37.30 -53.15 -47.47
CA ILE A 414 -36.01 -53.05 -46.78
C ILE A 414 -35.67 -51.57 -46.62
N THR A 415 -35.47 -51.12 -45.38
CA THR A 415 -35.02 -49.75 -45.08
C THR A 415 -33.60 -49.78 -44.52
N TYR A 416 -32.69 -49.06 -45.16
CA TYR A 416 -31.31 -48.85 -44.74
C TYR A 416 -31.17 -47.47 -44.13
N LYS A 417 -30.54 -47.36 -42.96
CA LYS A 417 -30.23 -46.08 -42.29
C LYS A 417 -28.78 -46.04 -41.85
N ALA A 418 -28.14 -44.89 -42.02
CA ALA A 418 -26.80 -44.63 -41.52
C ALA A 418 -26.72 -43.18 -41.03
N VAL A 419 -25.91 -42.95 -40.00
CA VAL A 419 -25.70 -41.63 -39.39
C VAL A 419 -24.19 -41.42 -39.24
N ASP A 420 -23.70 -40.27 -39.70
CA ASP A 420 -22.29 -39.91 -39.64
C ASP A 420 -21.84 -39.45 -38.23
N ASP A 421 -20.55 -39.12 -38.06
CA ASP A 421 -19.98 -38.68 -36.77
C ASP A 421 -20.56 -37.34 -36.25
N VAL A 422 -21.17 -36.54 -37.13
CA VAL A 422 -21.75 -35.24 -36.81
C VAL A 422 -23.29 -35.22 -36.85
N GLY A 423 -23.93 -36.37 -37.04
CA GLY A 423 -25.36 -36.57 -37.00
C GLY A 423 -26.11 -36.34 -38.31
N ASN A 424 -25.46 -36.17 -39.48
CA ASN A 424 -26.19 -36.21 -40.74
C ASN A 424 -26.64 -37.66 -41.01
N ALA A 425 -27.89 -37.82 -41.43
CA ALA A 425 -28.53 -39.13 -41.56
C ALA A 425 -29.02 -39.37 -42.98
N ALA A 426 -28.76 -40.58 -43.47
CA ALA A 426 -29.26 -41.07 -44.75
C ALA A 426 -30.25 -42.21 -44.53
N GLU A 427 -31.28 -42.27 -45.37
CA GLU A 427 -32.27 -43.33 -45.38
C GLU A 427 -32.62 -43.71 -46.82
N GLN A 428 -32.59 -45.00 -47.12
CA GLN A 428 -32.96 -45.52 -48.43
C GLN A 428 -33.84 -46.77 -48.28
N GLN A 429 -34.86 -46.87 -49.13
CA GLN A 429 -35.80 -47.99 -49.15
C GLN A 429 -35.78 -48.70 -50.51
N VAL A 430 -35.87 -50.02 -50.49
CA VAL A 430 -36.00 -50.89 -51.68
C VAL A 430 -36.98 -52.02 -51.41
N LEU A 431 -37.47 -52.64 -52.48
CA LEU A 431 -38.43 -53.72 -52.42
C LEU A 431 -37.81 -55.04 -52.88
N PHE A 432 -37.90 -56.07 -52.05
CA PHE A 432 -37.56 -57.43 -52.43
C PHE A 432 -38.86 -58.21 -52.71
N HIS A 433 -38.94 -58.86 -53.87
CA HIS A 433 -40.17 -59.52 -54.35
C HIS A 433 -39.86 -60.85 -55.03
N TYR A 434 -40.82 -61.78 -55.09
CA TYR A 434 -40.67 -63.09 -55.73
C TYR A 434 -40.92 -63.08 -57.25
#